data_AF-A0A2S5A809-F1
#
_entry.id   AF-A0A2S5A809-F1
#
_cell.length_a   1.000
_cell.length_b   1.000
_cell.length_c   1.000
_cell.angle_alpha   90.00
_cell.angle_beta   90.00
_cell.angle_gamma   90.00
#
_symmetry.space_group_name_H-M   'P 1'
#
loop_
_entity.id
_entity.type
_entity.pdbx_description
1 polymer ?
#
loop_
_entity_poly.entity_id
_entity_poly.type
_entity_poly.pdbx_seq_one_letter_code
_entity_poly.pdbx_strand_id
1 'polypeptide(L)'
;MINKFLLNEFGGRIKQLRLQKNISQEKLSFLTGFHRTYIGMIERGERNISLSNMAVFAKVFEINISELLDLKTINPNHNYKNYEIKSEK
;
A
#
# COMPACT_ATOMS: atom_id res chain seq x y z
N MET A 1 -3.60 -7.75 -16.69
CA MET A 1 -2.21 -7.69 -16.21
C MET A 1 -2.16 -6.86 -14.94
N ILE A 2 -1.37 -7.28 -13.94
CA ILE A 2 -1.19 -6.58 -12.66
C ILE A 2 0.31 -6.57 -12.37
N ASN A 3 0.86 -5.38 -12.10
CA ASN A 3 2.24 -5.20 -11.66
C ASN A 3 2.41 -5.74 -10.23
N LYS A 4 2.74 -7.03 -10.07
CA LYS A 4 2.75 -7.71 -8.76
C LYS A 4 3.83 -7.15 -7.82
N PHE A 5 5.00 -6.79 -8.33
CA PHE A 5 6.06 -6.19 -7.51
C PHE A 5 5.57 -4.87 -6.87
N LEU A 6 4.81 -4.06 -7.62
CA LEU A 6 4.26 -2.78 -7.15
C LEU A 6 3.31 -2.99 -5.95
N LEU A 7 2.47 -4.02 -6.00
CA LEU A 7 1.57 -4.37 -4.90
C LEU A 7 2.33 -4.80 -3.65
N ASN A 8 3.44 -5.53 -3.81
CA ASN A 8 4.26 -5.96 -2.68
C ASN A 8 4.97 -4.78 -2.02
N GLU A 9 5.53 -3.86 -2.82
CA GLU A 9 6.17 -2.63 -2.31
C GLU A 9 5.16 -1.74 -1.59
N PHE A 10 3.98 -1.52 -2.19
CA PHE A 10 2.91 -0.77 -1.55
C PHE A 10 2.44 -1.44 -0.24
N GLY A 11 2.26 -2.77 -0.23
CA GLY A 11 1.94 -3.52 0.98
C GLY A 11 2.99 -3.34 2.09
N GLY A 12 4.26 -3.36 1.71
CA GLY A 12 5.39 -3.05 2.59
C GLY A 12 5.32 -1.63 3.17
N ARG A 13 4.94 -0.64 2.35
CA ARG A 13 4.78 0.76 2.77
C ARG A 13 3.67 0.93 3.79
N ILE A 14 2.52 0.29 3.58
CA ILE A 14 1.42 0.26 4.54
C ILE A 14 1.86 -0.36 5.86
N LYS A 15 2.54 -1.51 5.81
CA LYS A 15 3.06 -2.19 7.00
C LYS A 15 4.08 -1.32 7.75
N GLN A 16 4.98 -0.64 7.03
CA GLN A 16 5.97 0.27 7.61
C GLN A 16 5.29 1.41 8.39
N LEU A 17 4.36 2.13 7.77
CA LEU A 17 3.63 3.24 8.41
C LEU A 17 2.81 2.75 9.61
N ARG A 18 2.19 1.57 9.48
CA ARG A 18 1.43 0.95 10.57
C ARG A 18 2.31 0.67 11.80
N LEU A 19 3.50 0.12 11.57
CA LEU A 19 4.46 -0.17 12.65
C LEU A 19 5.06 1.11 13.24
N GLN A 20 5.31 2.14 12.43
CA GLN A 20 5.76 3.45 12.92
C GLN A 20 4.73 4.13 13.83
N LYS A 21 3.43 3.98 13.54
CA LYS A 21 2.35 4.41 14.46
C LYS A 21 2.09 3.44 15.63
N ASN A 22 2.85 2.35 15.73
CA ASN A 22 2.73 1.31 16.76
C ASN A 22 1.31 0.72 16.91
N ILE A 23 0.64 0.45 15.78
CA ILE A 23 -0.72 -0.10 15.78
C ILE A 23 -0.79 -1.50 15.14
N SER A 24 -1.72 -2.34 15.61
CA SER A 24 -2.00 -3.66 15.03
C SER A 24 -2.83 -3.54 13.75
N GLN A 25 -2.91 -4.63 12.97
CA GLN A 25 -3.82 -4.68 11.81
C GLN A 25 -5.30 -4.51 12.23
N GLU A 26 -5.67 -5.02 13.40
CA GLU A 26 -7.01 -4.84 13.98
C GLU A 26 -7.29 -3.36 14.28
N LYS A 27 -6.30 -2.65 14.87
CA LYS A 27 -6.43 -1.22 15.12
C LYS A 27 -6.49 -0.41 13.82
N LEU A 28 -5.68 -0.76 12.81
CA LEU A 28 -5.73 -0.11 11.50
C LEU A 28 -7.07 -0.37 10.79
N SER A 29 -7.62 -1.58 10.90
CA SER A 29 -8.96 -1.95 10.45
C SER A 29 -10.02 -1.03 11.06
N PHE A 30 -10.01 -0.86 12.38
CA PHE A 30 -10.91 0.07 13.06
C PHE A 30 -10.77 1.52 12.57
N LEU A 31 -9.54 2.02 12.41
CA LEU A 31 -9.29 3.42 12.00
C LEU A 31 -9.69 3.71 10.55
N THR A 32 -9.53 2.73 9.66
CA THR A 32 -9.83 2.89 8.23
C THR A 32 -11.25 2.47 7.87
N GLY A 33 -11.93 1.73 8.73
CA GLY A 33 -13.24 1.11 8.45
C GLY A 33 -13.15 -0.11 7.51
N PHE A 34 -11.96 -0.53 7.09
CA PHE A 34 -11.80 -1.75 6.31
C PHE A 34 -11.71 -2.97 7.21
N HIS A 35 -12.19 -4.13 6.74
CA HIS A 35 -12.04 -5.38 7.47
C HIS A 35 -10.55 -5.77 7.66
N ARG A 36 -10.17 -6.29 8.83
CA ARG A 36 -8.77 -6.69 9.12
C ARG A 36 -8.17 -7.61 8.05
N THR A 37 -8.95 -8.54 7.50
CA THR A 37 -8.42 -9.42 6.44
C THR A 37 -8.02 -8.62 5.21
N TYR A 38 -8.78 -7.60 4.80
CA TYR A 38 -8.43 -6.73 3.68
C TYR A 38 -7.13 -5.97 3.94
N ILE A 39 -6.93 -5.46 5.16
CA ILE A 39 -5.64 -4.86 5.58
C ILE A 39 -4.50 -5.87 5.39
N GLY A 40 -4.67 -7.10 5.88
CA GLY A 40 -3.67 -8.15 5.71
C GLY A 40 -3.40 -8.52 4.25
N MET A 41 -4.43 -8.53 3.39
CA MET A 41 -4.28 -8.79 1.96
C MET A 41 -3.50 -7.66 1.26
N ILE A 42 -3.71 -6.40 1.65
CA ILE A 42 -2.94 -5.26 1.15
C ILE A 42 -1.47 -5.42 1.56
N GLU A 43 -1.20 -5.68 2.85
CA GLU A 43 0.19 -5.82 3.35
C GLU A 43 0.96 -6.97 2.70
N ARG A 44 0.26 -7.99 2.19
CA ARG A 44 0.84 -9.13 1.43
C ARG A 44 0.81 -8.93 -0.09
N GLY A 45 0.38 -7.77 -0.58
CA GLY A 45 0.30 -7.47 -2.02
C GLY A 45 -0.73 -8.32 -2.78
N GLU A 46 -1.74 -8.87 -2.11
CA GLU A 46 -2.78 -9.74 -2.68
C GLU A 46 -3.96 -8.96 -3.26
N ARG A 47 -4.04 -7.65 -2.99
CA ARG A 47 -5.11 -6.77 -3.46
C ARG A 47 -4.55 -5.53 -4.11
N ASN A 48 -5.09 -5.22 -5.28
CA ASN A 48 -4.92 -3.93 -5.92
C ASN A 48 -5.94 -2.96 -5.31
N ILE A 49 -5.47 -2.00 -4.54
CA ILE A 49 -6.30 -1.00 -3.88
C ILE A 49 -6.70 0.11 -4.87
N SER A 50 -7.91 0.66 -4.74
CA SER A 50 -8.32 1.81 -5.53
C SER A 50 -7.69 3.11 -5.03
N LEU A 51 -7.60 4.12 -5.89
CA LEU A 51 -7.12 5.45 -5.52
C LEU A 51 -7.91 6.07 -4.36
N SER A 52 -9.25 5.93 -4.38
CA SER A 52 -10.12 6.43 -3.31
C SER A 52 -9.83 5.76 -1.97
N ASN A 53 -9.58 4.44 -1.95
CA ASN A 53 -9.27 3.74 -0.72
C ASN A 53 -7.88 4.12 -0.21
N MET A 54 -6.91 4.36 -1.09
CA MET A 54 -5.59 4.88 -0.68
C MET A 54 -5.70 6.21 0.07
N ALA A 55 -6.63 7.09 -0.32
CA ALA A 55 -6.88 8.35 0.39
C ALA A 55 -7.31 8.14 1.86
N VAL A 56 -8.05 7.07 2.15
CA VAL A 56 -8.43 6.70 3.52
C VAL A 56 -7.20 6.34 4.35
N PHE A 57 -6.29 5.53 3.80
CA PHE A 57 -5.02 5.20 4.46
C PHE A 57 -4.16 6.45 4.66
N ALA A 58 -4.04 7.30 3.64
CA ALA A 58 -3.28 8.55 3.72
C ALA A 58 -3.80 9.45 4.86
N LYS A 59 -5.13 9.58 4.97
CA LYS A 59 -5.76 10.30 6.09
C LYS A 59 -5.46 9.69 7.45
N VAL A 60 -5.56 8.36 7.59
CA VAL A 60 -5.24 7.66 8.86
C VAL A 60 -3.76 7.79 9.22
N PHE A 61 -2.88 7.84 8.23
CA PHE A 61 -1.45 8.05 8.44
C PHE A 61 -1.06 9.53 8.54
N GLU A 62 -1.98 10.47 8.31
CA GLU A 62 -1.77 11.92 8.35
C GLU A 62 -0.70 12.41 7.37
N ILE A 63 -0.73 11.84 6.16
CA ILE A 63 0.20 12.17 5.07
C ILE A 63 -0.57 12.38 3.77
N ASN A 64 0.06 13.01 2.78
CA ASN A 64 -0.51 13.08 1.43
C ASN A 64 -0.40 11.73 0.70
N ILE A 65 -1.24 11.53 -0.31
CA ILE A 65 -1.17 10.31 -1.15
C ILE A 65 0.20 10.18 -1.84
N SER A 66 0.83 11.29 -2.23
CA SER A 66 2.18 11.29 -2.81
C SER A 66 3.22 10.67 -1.86
N GLU A 67 3.14 11.00 -0.57
CA GLU A 67 4.03 10.46 0.47
C GLU A 67 3.70 9.00 0.81
N LEU A 68 2.41 8.63 0.75
CA LEU A 68 1.98 7.24 0.87
C LEU A 68 2.53 6.38 -0.27
N LEU A 69 2.64 6.95 -1.47
CA LEU A 69 3.14 6.29 -2.69
C LEU A 69 4.65 6.43 -2.88
N ASP A 70 5.39 7.00 -1.92
CA ASP A 70 6.85 6.99 -1.99
C ASP A 70 7.40 5.58 -1.67
N LEU A 71 7.41 4.73 -2.69
CA LEU A 71 7.83 3.34 -2.58
C LEU A 71 9.36 3.18 -2.47
N LYS A 72 10.13 4.26 -2.66
CA LYS A 72 11.59 4.23 -2.48
C LYS A 72 11.99 3.98 -1.03
N THR A 73 11.09 4.26 -0.08
CA THR A 73 11.30 3.92 1.34
C THR A 73 11.26 2.42 1.61
N ILE A 74 10.73 1.62 0.68
CA ILE A 74 10.64 0.16 0.75
C ILE A 74 11.64 -0.50 -0.20
N ASN A 75 11.71 -0.02 -1.43
CA ASN A 75 12.69 -0.46 -2.42
C ASN A 75 13.42 0.76 -3.01
N PRO A 76 14.68 1.03 -2.60
CA PRO A 76 15.46 2.16 -3.13
C PRO A 76 15.62 2.15 -4.66
N ASN A 77 15.50 0.97 -5.30
CA ASN A 77 15.61 0.79 -6.74
C ASN A 77 14.26 0.82 -7.46
N HIS A 78 13.17 1.22 -6.78
CA HIS A 78 11.86 1.38 -7.39
C HIS A 78 11.93 2.29 -8.63
N ASN A 79 11.53 1.77 -9.79
CA ASN A 79 11.69 2.45 -11.07
C ASN A 79 10.56 2.09 -12.05
N TYR A 80 10.08 3.08 -12.81
CA TYR A 80 9.02 2.90 -13.81
C TYR A 80 9.41 1.94 -14.94
N LYS A 81 10.70 1.70 -15.17
CA LYS A 81 11.20 0.73 -16.17
C LYS A 81 10.79 -0.71 -15.87
N ASN A 82 10.42 -1.01 -14.62
CA ASN A 82 9.95 -2.34 -14.22
C ASN A 82 8.45 -2.53 -14.47
N TYR A 83 7.75 -1.51 -14.96
CA TYR A 83 6.30 -1.52 -15.08
C TYR A 83 5.93 -2.21 -16.38
N GLU A 84 5.08 -3.23 -16.28
CA GLU A 84 4.49 -3.91 -17.43
C GLU A 84 3.28 -3.11 -17.93
N ILE A 85 3.18 -2.92 -19.25
CA ILE A 85 2.01 -2.31 -19.89
C ILE A 85 1.06 -3.39 -20.41
N LYS A 86 -0.25 -3.11 -20.39
CA LYS A 86 -1.27 -4.11 -20.75
C LYS A 86 -1.14 -4.68 -22.17
N SER A 87 -0.53 -3.93 -23.09
CA SER A 87 -0.31 -4.32 -24.48
C SER A 87 0.91 -5.21 -24.69
N GLU A 88 1.75 -5.43 -23.67
CA GLU A 88 2.89 -6.37 -23.73
C GLU A 88 2.46 -7.84 -23.51
N LYS A 89 1.16 -8.12 -23.57
CA LYS A 89 0.60 -9.48 -23.51
C LYS A 89 -0.11 -9.85 -24.80
#